data_AF-X0U450-F1
#
_entry.id   AF-X0U450-F1
#
_cell.length_a   1.000
_cell.length_b   1.000
_cell.length_c   1.000
_cell.angle_alpha   90.00
_cell.angle_beta   90.00
_cell.angle_gamma   90.00
#
_symmetry.space_group_name_H-M   'P 1'
#
loop_
_entity.id
_entity.type
_entity.pdbx_description
1 polymer ?
#
loop_
_entity_poly.entity_id
_entity_poly.type
_entity_poly.pdbx_seq_one_letter_code
_entity_poly.pdbx_strand_id
1 'polypeptide(L)'
;EAGVAAPLYVMQSSGGMIAPEAAAERPVEIIECGPAAGVVGCAYLAQQQNIGNLITFDMGGTTTKSSIVENAQYTRSPEYEVGGGIHRASRLLKGKGYVVRVPSIDIAEIGAGGGSILRVDVGGALHIGPESAGAAPGPACYDLGGEEATLTDVNLVLGYLNQNYLVGGELKLDAQKAFRAIEENVAKPLGMDVIEAAYGAYSIANANMLRAIRAVSSERGRDPRKFILYAFGGAGAMHAVGVAKGLGIKQIIVPPAPGVCSAYGL
;
A
#
# COMPACT_ATOMS: atom_id res chain seq x y z
N GLU A 1 -29.65 -8.71 -16.58
CA GLU A 1 -28.76 -9.74 -17.14
C GLU A 1 -28.06 -10.63 -16.11
N ALA A 2 -27.74 -10.20 -14.89
CA ALA A 2 -27.23 -11.08 -13.82
C ALA A 2 -28.29 -11.53 -12.77
N GLY A 3 -29.55 -11.09 -12.88
CA GLY A 3 -30.63 -11.47 -11.95
C GLY A 3 -30.58 -10.82 -10.56
N VAL A 4 -29.70 -9.84 -10.33
CA VAL A 4 -29.57 -9.14 -9.04
C VAL A 4 -30.58 -7.99 -8.97
N ALA A 5 -31.48 -8.03 -7.98
CA ALA A 5 -32.51 -7.00 -7.75
C ALA A 5 -32.14 -5.98 -6.65
N ALA A 6 -30.98 -6.14 -6.00
CA ALA A 6 -30.49 -5.23 -4.98
C ALA A 6 -30.04 -3.88 -5.59
N PRO A 7 -30.19 -2.76 -4.86
CA PRO A 7 -29.68 -1.47 -5.32
C PRO A 7 -28.15 -1.51 -5.44
N LEU A 8 -27.63 -0.95 -6.53
CA LEU A 8 -26.20 -0.76 -6.73
C LEU A 8 -25.78 0.57 -6.12
N TYR A 9 -24.70 0.54 -5.34
CA TYR A 9 -24.07 1.73 -4.80
C TYR A 9 -22.58 1.72 -5.11
N VAL A 10 -22.00 2.91 -5.23
CA VAL A 10 -20.57 3.14 -5.48
C VAL A 10 -19.99 3.92 -4.31
N MET A 11 -18.86 3.44 -3.77
CA MET A 11 -18.14 4.15 -2.71
C MET A 11 -17.56 5.45 -3.22
N GLN A 12 -17.69 6.50 -2.41
CA GLN A 12 -17.07 7.79 -2.64
C GLN A 12 -15.74 7.90 -1.91
N SER A 13 -14.85 8.77 -2.41
CA SER A 13 -13.62 9.19 -1.74
C SER A 13 -13.88 9.72 -0.32
N SER A 14 -15.08 10.25 -0.05
CA SER A 14 -15.50 10.81 1.25
C SER A 14 -15.86 9.76 2.32
N GLY A 15 -15.91 8.48 1.94
CA GLY A 15 -16.34 7.36 2.78
C GLY A 15 -17.87 7.15 2.84
N GLY A 16 -18.62 7.78 1.94
CA GLY A 16 -20.06 7.54 1.74
C GLY A 16 -20.34 6.71 0.49
N MET A 17 -21.61 6.53 0.16
CA MET A 17 -22.04 5.81 -1.04
C MET A 17 -22.95 6.67 -1.91
N ILE A 18 -22.87 6.50 -3.22
CA ILE A 18 -23.73 7.17 -4.22
C ILE A 18 -24.32 6.17 -5.22
N ALA A 19 -25.41 6.57 -5.85
CA ALA A 19 -25.99 5.84 -6.98
C ALA A 19 -25.02 5.85 -8.18
N PRO A 20 -25.02 4.79 -9.00
CA PRO A 20 -24.12 4.68 -10.15
C PRO A 20 -24.32 5.80 -11.19
N GLU A 21 -25.54 6.31 -11.35
CA GLU A 21 -25.83 7.43 -12.25
C GLU A 21 -25.12 8.71 -11.77
N ALA A 22 -25.15 8.97 -10.46
CA ALA A 22 -24.44 10.10 -9.87
C ALA A 22 -22.92 9.95 -9.96
N ALA A 23 -22.41 8.71 -9.84
CA ALA A 23 -20.98 8.43 -10.01
C ALA A 23 -20.53 8.67 -11.47
N ALA A 24 -21.38 8.33 -12.45
CA ALA A 24 -21.11 8.60 -13.86
C ALA A 24 -21.13 10.10 -14.19
N GLU A 25 -22.01 10.88 -13.56
CA GLU A 25 -22.04 12.34 -13.70
C GLU A 25 -20.88 13.04 -12.97
N ARG A 26 -20.43 12.48 -11.84
CA ARG A 26 -19.38 13.06 -10.98
C ARG A 26 -18.27 12.03 -10.66
N PRO A 27 -17.52 11.57 -11.67
CA PRO A 27 -16.48 10.54 -11.49
C PRO A 27 -15.34 10.99 -10.58
N VAL A 28 -15.20 12.30 -10.39
CA VAL A 28 -14.23 12.89 -9.47
C VAL A 28 -14.48 12.52 -8.00
N GLU A 29 -15.71 12.15 -7.63
CA GLU A 29 -16.09 11.74 -6.26
C GLU A 29 -15.74 10.29 -5.93
N ILE A 30 -15.26 9.49 -6.90
CA ILE A 30 -14.96 8.07 -6.71
C ILE A 30 -13.48 7.73 -6.90
N ILE A 31 -12.63 8.75 -7.04
CA ILE A 31 -11.17 8.56 -7.12
C ILE A 31 -10.67 8.11 -5.75
N GLU A 32 -9.81 7.09 -5.68
CA GLU A 32 -9.31 6.55 -4.41
C GLU A 32 -10.42 6.04 -3.45
N CYS A 33 -11.57 5.63 -3.99
CA CYS A 33 -12.69 5.09 -3.20
C CYS A 33 -12.38 3.75 -2.52
N GLY A 34 -11.52 2.92 -3.10
CA GLY A 34 -11.13 1.63 -2.52
C GLY A 34 -10.38 1.79 -1.18
N PRO A 35 -9.28 2.55 -1.13
CA PRO A 35 -8.60 2.86 0.13
C PRO A 35 -9.49 3.61 1.12
N ALA A 36 -10.37 4.49 0.64
CA ALA A 36 -11.37 5.14 1.48
C ALA A 36 -12.27 4.10 2.18
N ALA A 37 -12.76 3.09 1.46
CA ALA A 37 -13.51 1.98 2.06
C ALA A 37 -12.67 1.24 3.12
N GLY A 38 -11.40 0.97 2.84
CA GLY A 38 -10.49 0.35 3.82
C GLY A 38 -10.38 1.16 5.11
N VAL A 39 -10.28 2.48 5.03
CA VAL A 39 -10.26 3.38 6.21
C VAL A 39 -11.60 3.37 6.95
N VAL A 40 -12.73 3.41 6.22
CA VAL A 40 -14.07 3.29 6.81
C VAL A 40 -14.22 1.98 7.60
N GLY A 41 -13.82 0.85 6.99
CA GLY A 41 -13.85 -0.46 7.64
C GLY A 41 -12.95 -0.52 8.87
N CYS A 42 -11.74 0.05 8.80
CA CYS A 42 -10.84 0.13 9.96
C CYS A 42 -11.45 0.98 11.10
N ALA A 43 -12.05 2.13 10.79
CA ALA A 43 -12.68 2.98 11.79
C ALA A 43 -13.89 2.30 12.45
N TYR A 44 -14.72 1.61 11.66
CA TYR A 44 -15.81 0.79 12.18
C TYR A 44 -15.30 -0.30 13.13
N LEU A 45 -14.28 -1.07 12.72
CA LEU A 45 -13.70 -2.12 13.56
C LEU A 45 -13.03 -1.57 14.82
N ALA A 46 -12.38 -0.40 14.73
CA ALA A 46 -11.82 0.28 15.87
C ALA A 46 -12.91 0.60 16.91
N GLN A 47 -14.07 1.10 16.44
CA GLN A 47 -15.22 1.39 17.30
C GLN A 47 -15.75 0.11 17.96
N GLN A 48 -15.93 -0.98 17.21
CA GLN A 48 -16.43 -2.25 17.75
C GLN A 48 -15.48 -2.86 18.80
N GLN A 49 -14.18 -2.65 18.65
CA GLN A 49 -13.14 -3.21 19.53
C GLN A 49 -12.69 -2.25 20.64
N ASN A 50 -13.35 -1.09 20.80
CA ASN A 50 -12.93 -0.02 21.72
C ASN A 50 -11.46 0.40 21.54
N ILE A 51 -10.99 0.40 20.30
CA ILE A 51 -9.67 0.89 19.92
C ILE A 51 -9.79 2.36 19.56
N GLY A 52 -9.08 3.22 20.29
CA GLY A 52 -9.12 4.67 20.06
C GLY A 52 -8.42 5.10 18.77
N ASN A 53 -7.11 4.83 18.67
CA ASN A 53 -6.24 5.47 17.67
C ASN A 53 -5.53 4.44 16.79
N LEU A 54 -5.75 4.53 15.47
CA LEU A 54 -5.12 3.67 14.46
C LEU A 54 -4.37 4.49 13.41
N ILE A 55 -3.26 3.93 12.93
CA ILE A 55 -2.68 4.27 11.64
C ILE A 55 -3.03 3.13 10.70
N THR A 56 -3.77 3.41 9.63
CA THR A 56 -4.02 2.41 8.59
C THR A 56 -2.79 2.23 7.72
N PHE A 57 -2.52 1.01 7.29
CA PHE A 57 -1.42 0.66 6.40
C PHE A 57 -1.91 -0.34 5.36
N ASP A 58 -2.33 0.19 4.23
CA ASP A 58 -2.86 -0.56 3.08
C ASP A 58 -1.78 -0.71 2.04
N MET A 59 -1.23 -1.91 1.86
CA MET A 59 -0.22 -2.15 0.83
C MET A 59 -0.74 -3.18 -0.16
N GLY A 60 -0.88 -2.74 -1.41
CA GLY A 60 -1.24 -3.56 -2.56
C GLY A 60 -0.05 -3.90 -3.44
N GLY A 61 -0.34 -4.25 -4.70
CA GLY A 61 0.69 -4.51 -5.71
C GLY A 61 1.40 -3.24 -6.18
N THR A 62 0.72 -2.11 -6.32
CA THR A 62 1.34 -0.92 -6.93
C THR A 62 1.78 0.12 -5.90
N THR A 63 0.92 0.37 -4.92
CA THR A 63 1.09 1.47 -3.98
C THR A 63 0.80 1.04 -2.55
N THR A 64 1.32 1.83 -1.62
CA THR A 64 0.96 1.77 -0.21
C THR A 64 0.25 3.05 0.19
N LYS A 65 -0.79 2.93 0.99
CA LYS A 65 -1.63 4.03 1.49
C LYS A 65 -1.75 4.00 3.01
N SER A 66 -1.90 5.18 3.60
CA SER A 66 -2.06 5.32 5.05
C SER A 66 -2.94 6.50 5.42
N SER A 67 -3.72 6.33 6.49
CA SER A 67 -4.57 7.34 7.07
C SER A 67 -4.50 7.27 8.60
N ILE A 68 -4.88 8.36 9.24
CA ILE A 68 -4.98 8.50 10.70
C ILE A 68 -6.46 8.38 11.07
N VAL A 69 -6.75 7.45 11.99
CA VAL A 69 -8.05 7.31 12.65
C VAL A 69 -7.86 7.64 14.12
N GLU A 70 -8.55 8.65 14.62
CA GLU A 70 -8.48 9.13 16.00
C GLU A 70 -9.86 8.99 16.64
N ASN A 71 -9.93 8.39 17.83
CA ASN A 71 -11.19 8.06 18.51
C ASN A 71 -12.20 7.33 17.61
N ALA A 72 -11.72 6.34 16.84
CA ALA A 72 -12.49 5.61 15.84
C ALA A 72 -13.15 6.49 14.75
N GLN A 73 -12.64 7.70 14.50
CA GLN A 73 -13.09 8.58 13.43
C GLN A 73 -11.94 8.92 12.47
N TYR A 74 -12.24 8.92 11.17
CA TYR A 74 -11.32 9.34 10.13
C TYR A 74 -11.55 10.81 9.76
N THR A 75 -10.50 11.49 9.29
CA THR A 75 -10.59 12.89 8.87
C THR A 75 -10.91 12.99 7.39
N ARG A 76 -11.69 14.01 7.03
CA ARG A 76 -11.92 14.40 5.62
C ARG A 76 -11.12 15.66 5.29
N SER A 77 -10.54 15.69 4.10
CA SER A 77 -9.92 16.86 3.49
C SER A 77 -10.84 17.44 2.41
N PRO A 78 -10.99 18.77 2.29
CA PRO A 78 -11.80 19.40 1.25
C PRO A 78 -11.18 19.30 -0.15
N GLU A 79 -9.89 18.97 -0.22
CA GLU A 79 -9.13 18.79 -1.46
C GLU A 79 -8.05 17.73 -1.29
N TYR A 80 -7.63 17.12 -2.39
CA TYR A 80 -6.49 16.20 -2.45
C TYR A 80 -5.81 16.30 -3.83
N GLU A 81 -4.61 15.74 -3.97
CA GLU A 81 -3.90 15.71 -5.26
C GLU A 81 -3.96 14.33 -5.88
N VAL A 82 -4.10 14.29 -7.21
CA VAL A 82 -4.10 13.06 -8.02
C VAL A 82 -2.92 13.08 -8.98
N GLY A 83 -2.23 11.95 -9.13
CA GLY A 83 -1.24 11.77 -10.20
C GLY A 83 0.09 12.48 -9.99
N GLY A 84 0.43 12.86 -8.75
CA GLY A 84 1.70 13.53 -8.42
C GLY A 84 2.89 12.60 -8.12
N GLY A 85 2.75 11.29 -8.34
CA GLY A 85 3.65 10.26 -7.80
C GLY A 85 3.49 10.09 -6.29
N ILE A 86 4.40 9.36 -5.63
CA ILE A 86 4.37 9.14 -4.17
C ILE A 86 4.25 10.49 -3.46
N HIS A 87 3.04 10.78 -2.98
CA HIS A 87 2.70 12.04 -2.36
C HIS A 87 3.40 12.11 -1.00
N ARG A 88 4.53 12.81 -0.96
CA ARG A 88 5.13 13.23 0.31
C ARG A 88 4.09 14.11 1.01
N ALA A 89 3.42 13.54 2.01
CA ALA A 89 2.20 14.06 2.65
C ALA A 89 2.35 15.37 3.45
N SER A 90 3.40 16.14 3.17
CA SER A 90 3.54 17.51 3.65
C SER A 90 2.64 18.42 2.84
N ARG A 91 1.73 19.13 3.51
CA ARG A 91 0.92 20.22 2.92
C ARG A 91 1.79 21.31 2.26
N LEU A 92 3.10 21.35 2.55
CA LEU A 92 4.07 22.30 2.00
C LEU A 92 4.70 21.82 0.68
N LEU A 93 4.55 20.54 0.32
CA LEU A 93 5.10 19.93 -0.91
C LEU A 93 4.00 19.59 -1.94
N LYS A 94 2.93 20.38 -1.96
CA LYS A 94 1.89 20.35 -2.99
C LYS A 94 2.47 20.76 -4.36
N GLY A 95 1.92 20.21 -5.44
CA GLY A 95 2.17 20.71 -6.80
C GLY A 95 2.83 19.74 -7.79
N LYS A 96 2.89 18.44 -7.50
CA LYS A 96 3.27 17.44 -8.52
C LYS A 96 2.08 16.81 -9.23
N GLY A 97 0.90 16.82 -8.61
CA GLY A 97 -0.33 16.28 -9.16
C GLY A 97 -1.38 17.35 -9.46
N TYR A 98 -2.55 16.89 -9.90
CA TYR A 98 -3.73 17.71 -10.12
C TYR A 98 -4.51 17.87 -8.81
N VAL A 99 -4.71 19.11 -8.37
CA VAL A 99 -5.53 19.38 -7.18
C VAL A 99 -7.00 19.21 -7.53
N VAL A 100 -7.67 18.32 -6.81
CA VAL A 100 -9.09 18.03 -6.92
C VAL A 100 -9.81 18.54 -5.68
N ARG A 101 -10.78 19.43 -5.87
CA ARG A 101 -11.54 20.07 -4.78
C ARG A 101 -12.84 19.32 -4.47
N VAL A 102 -12.68 18.08 -4.03
CA VAL A 102 -13.79 17.22 -3.63
C VAL A 102 -13.51 16.66 -2.25
N PRO A 103 -14.49 16.69 -1.31
CA PRO A 103 -14.33 16.10 0.01
C PRO A 103 -13.89 14.63 -0.08
N SER A 104 -12.74 14.32 0.52
CA SER A 104 -12.14 12.98 0.47
C SER A 104 -11.59 12.61 1.84
N ILE A 105 -11.56 11.33 2.20
CA ILE A 105 -10.84 10.87 3.38
C ILE A 105 -9.35 11.25 3.22
N ASP A 106 -8.74 11.77 4.29
CA ASP A 106 -7.33 12.15 4.30
C ASP A 106 -6.46 10.89 4.27
N ILE A 107 -6.10 10.47 3.06
CA ILE A 107 -5.26 9.32 2.76
C ILE A 107 -3.98 9.85 2.12
N ALA A 108 -2.84 9.42 2.65
CA ALA A 108 -1.57 9.62 1.97
C ALA A 108 -1.17 8.38 1.19
N GLU A 109 -0.71 8.60 -0.02
CA GLU A 109 0.04 7.61 -0.79
C GLU A 109 1.50 7.67 -0.34
N ILE A 110 1.95 6.61 0.32
CA ILE A 110 3.18 6.62 1.11
C ILE A 110 4.34 5.81 0.51
N GLY A 111 4.13 5.09 -0.59
CA GLY A 111 5.25 4.46 -1.28
C GLY A 111 4.92 3.26 -2.16
N ALA A 112 5.97 2.48 -2.37
CA ALA A 112 5.99 1.26 -3.16
C ALA A 112 4.98 0.21 -2.70
N GLY A 113 4.41 -0.53 -3.65
CA GLY A 113 3.67 -1.78 -3.42
C GLY A 113 4.54 -3.00 -3.71
N GLY A 114 3.94 -4.19 -3.71
CA GLY A 114 4.66 -5.45 -3.99
C GLY A 114 5.30 -5.49 -5.39
N GLY A 115 4.59 -5.03 -6.41
CA GLY A 115 5.08 -4.95 -7.80
C GLY A 115 6.04 -3.79 -8.07
N SER A 116 6.42 -2.97 -7.08
CA SER A 116 7.38 -1.89 -7.31
C SER A 116 8.73 -2.44 -7.77
N ILE A 117 9.21 -1.90 -8.88
CA ILE A 117 10.42 -2.37 -9.58
C ILE A 117 11.68 -1.87 -8.87
N LEU A 118 12.68 -2.73 -8.78
CA LEU A 118 13.99 -2.44 -8.22
C LEU A 118 14.95 -2.00 -9.32
N ARG A 119 15.66 -0.90 -9.10
CA ARG A 119 16.66 -0.40 -10.03
C ARG A 119 17.89 0.13 -9.32
N VAL A 120 19.06 -0.32 -9.75
CA VAL A 120 20.34 0.29 -9.36
C VAL A 120 20.65 1.39 -10.38
N ASP A 121 20.86 2.62 -9.90
CA ASP A 121 21.24 3.72 -10.79
C ASP A 121 22.74 3.73 -11.14
N VAL A 122 23.13 4.62 -12.05
CA VAL A 122 24.53 4.79 -12.48
C VAL A 122 25.48 5.19 -11.35
N GLY A 123 24.95 5.70 -10.24
CA GLY A 123 25.71 6.05 -9.03
C GLY A 123 25.81 4.90 -8.02
N GLY A 124 25.24 3.73 -8.31
CA GLY A 124 25.22 2.58 -7.41
C GLY A 124 24.18 2.66 -6.30
N ALA A 125 23.20 3.56 -6.39
CA ALA A 125 22.10 3.62 -5.43
C ALA A 125 20.93 2.72 -5.86
N LEU A 126 20.42 1.91 -4.92
CA LEU A 126 19.24 1.07 -5.13
C LEU A 126 17.95 1.87 -4.87
N HIS A 127 17.08 1.91 -5.87
CA HIS A 127 15.76 2.53 -5.84
C HIS A 127 14.66 1.47 -5.89
N ILE A 128 13.57 1.71 -5.14
CA ILE A 128 12.38 0.86 -5.10
C ILE A 128 11.19 1.67 -5.63
N GLY A 129 10.71 1.34 -6.82
CA GLY A 129 9.75 2.15 -7.57
C GLY A 129 10.34 3.47 -8.09
N PRO A 130 9.49 4.42 -8.53
CA PRO A 130 8.03 4.42 -8.42
C PRO A 130 7.31 3.51 -9.42
N GLU A 131 7.99 3.04 -10.46
CA GLU A 131 7.42 2.14 -11.46
C GLU A 131 6.99 0.81 -10.83
N SER A 132 5.93 0.22 -11.38
CA SER A 132 5.36 -1.04 -10.90
C SER A 132 5.12 -1.99 -12.07
N ALA A 133 5.44 -3.26 -11.86
CA ALA A 133 5.18 -4.34 -12.79
C ALA A 133 3.68 -4.71 -12.88
N GLY A 134 2.85 -4.16 -11.98
CA GLY A 134 1.40 -4.44 -11.93
C GLY A 134 1.10 -5.91 -11.68
N ALA A 135 0.00 -6.41 -12.24
CA ALA A 135 -0.38 -7.82 -12.16
C ALA A 135 0.07 -8.63 -13.39
N ALA A 136 0.17 -7.99 -14.56
CA ALA A 136 0.68 -8.54 -15.82
C ALA A 136 1.43 -7.43 -16.57
N PRO A 137 2.71 -7.61 -16.94
CA PRO A 137 3.51 -8.85 -16.86
C PRO A 137 3.88 -9.28 -15.43
N GLY A 138 3.69 -8.40 -14.43
CA GLY A 138 3.79 -8.72 -13.01
C GLY A 138 5.23 -8.96 -12.51
N PRO A 139 5.39 -9.23 -11.21
CA PRO A 139 6.63 -9.74 -10.62
C PRO A 139 7.23 -10.91 -11.41
N ALA A 140 8.56 -11.04 -11.42
CA ALA A 140 9.23 -12.12 -12.13
C ALA A 140 8.78 -13.51 -11.66
N CYS A 141 8.49 -13.66 -10.35
CA CYS A 141 7.99 -14.89 -9.78
C CYS A 141 6.57 -15.28 -10.23
N TYR A 142 5.79 -14.37 -10.83
CA TYR A 142 4.44 -14.73 -11.30
C TYR A 142 4.47 -15.55 -12.59
N ASP A 143 5.62 -15.62 -13.27
CA ASP A 143 5.79 -16.37 -14.52
C ASP A 143 4.83 -15.93 -15.66
N LEU A 144 4.49 -14.64 -15.70
CA LEU A 144 3.61 -14.04 -16.71
C LEU A 144 4.37 -13.16 -17.73
N GLY A 145 5.70 -13.31 -17.79
CA GLY A 145 6.58 -12.55 -18.69
C GLY A 145 7.29 -11.36 -18.05
N GLY A 146 7.13 -11.14 -16.75
CA GLY A 146 7.93 -10.16 -16.00
C GLY A 146 9.38 -10.61 -15.85
N GLU A 147 10.32 -9.71 -16.07
CA GLU A 147 11.77 -9.97 -15.95
C GLU A 147 12.47 -9.03 -14.94
N GLU A 148 11.85 -7.89 -14.63
CA GLU A 148 12.38 -6.92 -13.68
C GLU A 148 12.16 -7.40 -12.23
N ALA A 149 13.18 -7.25 -11.38
CA ALA A 149 13.07 -7.54 -9.96
C ALA A 149 12.06 -6.62 -9.28
N THR A 150 11.13 -7.18 -8.50
CA THR A 150 10.13 -6.44 -7.74
C THR A 150 10.23 -6.70 -6.23
N LEU A 151 9.52 -5.89 -5.44
CA LEU A 151 9.44 -6.10 -3.99
C LEU A 151 8.75 -7.43 -3.61
N THR A 152 7.84 -7.94 -4.46
CA THR A 152 7.25 -9.27 -4.32
C THR A 152 8.31 -10.36 -4.52
N ASP A 153 9.20 -10.21 -5.50
CA ASP A 153 10.32 -11.14 -5.71
C ASP A 153 11.26 -11.16 -4.50
N VAL A 154 11.54 -9.98 -3.93
CA VAL A 154 12.31 -9.85 -2.68
C VAL A 154 11.63 -10.59 -1.53
N ASN A 155 10.33 -10.35 -1.31
CA ASN A 155 9.59 -11.00 -0.24
C ASN A 155 9.50 -12.52 -0.42
N LEU A 156 9.49 -12.99 -1.67
CA LEU A 156 9.58 -14.41 -1.99
C LEU A 156 10.97 -14.95 -1.64
N VAL A 157 12.04 -14.37 -2.15
CA VAL A 157 13.42 -14.86 -1.92
C VAL A 157 13.81 -14.83 -0.44
N LEU A 158 13.33 -13.85 0.33
CA LEU A 158 13.55 -13.79 1.78
C LEU A 158 12.72 -14.81 2.58
N GLY A 159 11.79 -15.52 1.94
CA GLY A 159 10.95 -16.52 2.59
C GLY A 159 9.74 -15.94 3.33
N TYR A 160 9.37 -14.68 3.09
CA TYR A 160 8.17 -14.07 3.69
C TYR A 160 6.89 -14.48 2.97
N LEU A 161 7.01 -14.89 1.70
CA LEU A 161 5.94 -15.51 0.93
C LEU A 161 6.14 -17.03 0.82
N ASN A 162 5.02 -17.73 0.63
CA ASN A 162 5.06 -19.13 0.23
C ASN A 162 5.80 -19.26 -1.11
N GLN A 163 6.81 -20.12 -1.15
CA GLN A 163 7.71 -20.29 -2.30
C GLN A 163 7.04 -20.82 -3.56
N ASN A 164 5.87 -21.45 -3.44
CA ASN A 164 5.28 -22.25 -4.51
C ASN A 164 4.04 -21.62 -5.12
N TYR A 165 3.26 -20.85 -4.35
CA TYR A 165 2.00 -20.30 -4.83
C TYR A 165 1.48 -19.12 -3.97
N LEU A 166 0.58 -18.34 -4.58
CA LEU A 166 -0.32 -17.38 -3.92
C LEU A 166 -1.78 -17.75 -4.22
N VAL A 167 -2.71 -16.99 -3.63
CA VAL A 167 -4.16 -17.10 -3.90
C VAL A 167 -4.68 -18.54 -3.73
N GLY A 168 -4.28 -19.20 -2.64
CA GLY A 168 -4.72 -20.56 -2.33
C GLY A 168 -4.25 -21.63 -3.32
N GLY A 169 -3.31 -21.33 -4.22
CA GLY A 169 -2.79 -22.27 -5.21
C GLY A 169 -3.11 -21.90 -6.66
N GLU A 170 -3.98 -20.92 -6.88
CA GLU A 170 -4.38 -20.50 -8.24
C GLU A 170 -3.24 -19.82 -9.00
N LEU A 171 -2.39 -19.07 -8.30
CA LEU A 171 -1.20 -18.45 -8.86
C LEU A 171 0.03 -19.24 -8.42
N LYS A 172 0.57 -20.08 -9.31
CA LYS A 172 1.86 -20.73 -9.09
C LYS A 172 2.99 -19.71 -9.16
N LEU A 173 4.01 -19.89 -8.34
CA LEU A 173 5.18 -19.02 -8.32
C LEU A 173 6.44 -19.76 -8.77
N ASP A 174 7.35 -19.02 -9.42
CA ASP A 174 8.69 -19.46 -9.75
C ASP A 174 9.73 -18.67 -8.91
N ALA A 175 10.15 -19.27 -7.79
CA ALA A 175 11.16 -18.69 -6.91
C ALA A 175 12.53 -18.54 -7.57
N GLN A 176 12.86 -19.37 -8.57
CA GLN A 176 14.12 -19.27 -9.32
C GLN A 176 14.11 -18.09 -10.28
N LYS A 177 12.95 -17.68 -10.80
CA LYS A 177 12.82 -16.44 -11.56
C LYS A 177 13.00 -15.21 -10.67
N ALA A 178 12.38 -15.19 -9.48
CA ALA A 178 12.64 -14.12 -8.51
C ALA A 178 14.13 -14.01 -8.15
N PHE A 179 14.77 -15.14 -7.84
CA PHE A 179 16.19 -15.17 -7.49
C PHE A 179 17.06 -14.58 -8.61
N ARG A 180 16.85 -15.03 -9.86
CA ARG A 180 17.59 -14.53 -11.03
C ARG A 180 17.32 -13.05 -11.30
N ALA A 181 16.08 -12.58 -11.18
CA ALA A 181 15.76 -11.17 -11.38
C ALA A 181 16.53 -10.30 -10.37
N ILE A 182 16.52 -10.66 -9.08
CA ILE A 182 17.28 -9.95 -8.05
C ILE A 182 18.78 -10.03 -8.31
N GLU A 183 19.29 -11.20 -8.72
CA GLU A 183 20.70 -11.39 -9.03
C GLU A 183 21.16 -10.43 -10.15
N GLU A 184 20.44 -10.39 -11.27
CA GLU A 184 20.83 -9.59 -12.44
C GLU A 184 20.58 -8.09 -12.24
N ASN A 185 19.44 -7.71 -11.65
CA ASN A 185 19.04 -6.30 -11.58
C ASN A 185 19.60 -5.57 -10.36
N VAL A 186 20.03 -6.30 -9.31
CA VAL A 186 20.42 -5.70 -8.03
C VAL A 186 21.75 -6.23 -7.52
N ALA A 187 21.88 -7.54 -7.32
CA ALA A 187 23.02 -8.12 -6.62
C ALA A 187 24.33 -7.95 -7.42
N LYS A 188 24.34 -8.33 -8.70
CA LYS A 188 25.50 -8.17 -9.60
C LYS A 188 25.91 -6.71 -9.78
N PRO A 189 24.99 -5.76 -10.08
CA PRO A 189 25.34 -4.34 -10.14
C PRO A 189 25.96 -3.76 -8.87
N LEU A 190 25.56 -4.27 -7.69
CA LEU A 190 26.08 -3.82 -6.40
C LEU A 190 27.29 -4.62 -5.90
N GLY A 191 27.63 -5.74 -6.55
CA GLY A 191 28.67 -6.66 -6.09
C GLY A 191 28.35 -7.34 -4.75
N MET A 192 27.08 -7.67 -4.51
CA MET A 192 26.57 -8.24 -3.26
C MET A 192 26.05 -9.67 -3.47
N ASP A 193 25.91 -10.43 -2.38
CA ASP A 193 25.13 -11.66 -2.39
C ASP A 193 23.63 -11.37 -2.64
N VAL A 194 22.92 -12.31 -3.26
CA VAL A 194 21.50 -12.14 -3.64
C VAL A 194 20.61 -11.96 -2.42
N ILE A 195 20.86 -12.70 -1.33
CA ILE A 195 20.05 -12.61 -0.11
C ILE A 195 20.32 -11.29 0.61
N GLU A 196 21.58 -10.86 0.66
CA GLU A 196 21.96 -9.56 1.21
C GLU A 196 21.34 -8.41 0.42
N ALA A 197 21.39 -8.46 -0.91
CA ALA A 197 20.76 -7.49 -1.80
C ALA A 197 19.24 -7.44 -1.60
N ALA A 198 18.58 -8.60 -1.52
CA ALA A 198 17.15 -8.70 -1.25
C ALA A 198 16.78 -8.09 0.11
N TYR A 199 17.53 -8.40 1.18
CA TYR A 199 17.30 -7.83 2.50
C TYR A 199 17.55 -6.31 2.53
N GLY A 200 18.54 -5.83 1.79
CA GLY A 200 18.80 -4.41 1.57
C GLY A 200 17.61 -3.72 0.90
N ALA A 201 17.07 -4.30 -0.17
CA ALA A 201 15.89 -3.80 -0.86
C ALA A 201 14.65 -3.73 0.05
N TYR A 202 14.39 -4.80 0.83
CA TYR A 202 13.32 -4.85 1.83
C TYR A 202 13.48 -3.73 2.87
N SER A 203 14.71 -3.51 3.34
CA SER A 203 15.03 -2.47 4.33
C SER A 203 14.81 -1.06 3.78
N ILE A 204 15.21 -0.80 2.53
CA ILE A 204 14.98 0.48 1.86
C ILE A 204 13.49 0.73 1.65
N ALA A 205 12.73 -0.28 1.19
CA ALA A 205 11.29 -0.18 1.03
C ALA A 205 10.59 0.21 2.35
N ASN A 206 10.94 -0.48 3.45
CA ASN A 206 10.43 -0.17 4.78
C ASN A 206 10.82 1.24 5.25
N ALA A 207 12.06 1.67 5.00
CA ALA A 207 12.51 3.02 5.36
C ALA A 207 11.75 4.11 4.58
N ASN A 208 11.46 3.88 3.30
CA ASN A 208 10.67 4.79 2.48
C ASN A 208 9.24 4.92 3.00
N MET A 209 8.57 3.80 3.26
CA MET A 209 7.21 3.78 3.84
C MET A 209 7.18 4.43 5.23
N LEU A 210 8.15 4.13 6.08
CA LEU A 210 8.31 4.76 7.40
C LEU A 210 8.39 6.29 7.31
N ARG A 211 9.23 6.81 6.40
CA ARG A 211 9.40 8.25 6.20
C ARG A 211 8.09 8.92 5.80
N ALA A 212 7.33 8.27 4.92
CA ALA A 212 6.06 8.81 4.46
C ALA A 212 4.96 8.75 5.54
N ILE A 213 4.92 7.71 6.38
CA ILE A 213 3.99 7.68 7.53
C ILE A 213 4.33 8.77 8.55
N ARG A 214 5.62 9.04 8.79
CA ARG A 214 6.03 10.16 9.68
C ARG A 214 5.53 11.52 9.19
N ALA A 215 5.42 11.71 7.87
CA ALA A 215 4.90 12.93 7.26
C ALA A 215 3.38 13.13 7.49
N VAL A 216 2.61 12.06 7.67
CA VAL A 216 1.17 12.14 8.02
C VAL A 216 0.88 12.09 9.51
N SER A 217 1.85 11.69 10.33
CA SER A 217 1.66 11.50 11.78
C SER A 217 2.45 12.54 12.58
N SER A 218 3.73 12.27 12.83
CA SER A 218 4.61 13.12 13.65
C SER A 218 4.74 14.54 13.12
N GLU A 219 4.89 14.72 11.82
CA GLU A 219 5.00 16.06 11.21
C GLU A 219 3.68 16.84 11.27
N ARG A 220 2.56 16.15 11.55
CA ARG A 220 1.24 16.75 11.80
C ARG A 220 0.92 16.82 13.30
N GLY A 221 1.91 16.64 14.19
CA GLY A 221 1.75 16.75 15.64
C GLY A 221 1.16 15.52 16.34
N ARG A 222 1.03 14.37 15.65
CA ARG A 222 0.60 13.10 16.28
C ARG A 222 1.79 12.23 16.64
N ASP A 223 1.88 11.77 17.88
CA ASP A 223 2.92 10.81 18.30
C ASP A 223 2.54 9.38 17.84
N PRO A 224 3.24 8.78 16.85
CA PRO A 224 2.87 7.47 16.31
C PRO A 224 2.89 6.36 17.36
N ARG A 225 3.67 6.51 18.43
CA ARG A 225 3.78 5.51 19.52
C ARG A 225 2.49 5.32 20.30
N LYS A 226 1.54 6.25 20.17
CA LYS A 226 0.20 6.22 20.78
C LYS A 226 -0.85 5.57 19.88
N PHE A 227 -0.46 5.11 18.69
CA PHE A 227 -1.35 4.47 17.71
C PHE A 227 -1.04 2.97 17.62
N ILE A 228 -2.03 2.23 17.16
CA ILE A 228 -1.88 0.86 16.69
C ILE A 228 -1.74 0.89 15.16
N LEU A 229 -0.85 0.07 14.60
CA LEU A 229 -0.72 -0.06 13.16
C LEU A 229 -1.73 -1.11 12.67
N TYR A 230 -2.71 -0.70 11.87
CA TYR A 230 -3.68 -1.61 11.26
C TYR A 230 -3.25 -1.93 9.83
N ALA A 231 -2.64 -3.10 9.64
CA ALA A 231 -2.01 -3.49 8.38
C ALA A 231 -2.93 -4.41 7.56
N PHE A 232 -3.25 -3.97 6.34
CA PHE A 232 -4.09 -4.69 5.39
C PHE A 232 -3.59 -4.50 3.95
N GLY A 233 -4.38 -4.98 2.99
CA GLY A 233 -3.95 -5.16 1.62
C GLY A 233 -3.20 -6.49 1.45
N GLY A 234 -2.87 -6.83 0.21
CA GLY A 234 -2.21 -8.11 -0.11
C GLY A 234 -0.79 -8.21 0.45
N ALA A 235 -0.11 -7.08 0.68
CA ALA A 235 1.28 -7.03 1.10
C ALA A 235 1.52 -6.32 2.44
N GLY A 236 0.50 -5.71 3.05
CA GLY A 236 0.68 -4.87 4.25
C GLY A 236 1.27 -5.62 5.43
N ALA A 237 0.80 -6.83 5.69
CA ALA A 237 1.28 -7.64 6.82
C ALA A 237 2.79 -7.95 6.73
N MET A 238 3.35 -8.13 5.54
CA MET A 238 4.76 -8.46 5.32
C MET A 238 5.72 -7.34 5.73
N HIS A 239 5.26 -6.09 5.67
CA HIS A 239 6.06 -4.90 5.97
C HIS A 239 5.69 -4.24 7.31
N ALA A 240 4.56 -4.66 7.91
CA ALA A 240 4.01 -4.07 9.12
C ALA A 240 5.01 -4.02 10.29
N VAL A 241 5.77 -5.09 10.52
CA VAL A 241 6.72 -5.16 11.65
C VAL A 241 7.85 -4.14 11.47
N GLY A 242 8.44 -4.07 10.27
CA GLY A 242 9.52 -3.13 9.98
C GLY A 242 9.07 -1.68 10.14
N VAL A 243 7.89 -1.36 9.61
CA VAL A 243 7.27 -0.04 9.72
C VAL A 243 6.93 0.31 11.17
N ALA A 244 6.24 -0.58 11.90
CA ALA A 244 5.85 -0.35 13.28
C ALA A 244 7.07 -0.13 14.19
N LYS A 245 8.11 -0.95 14.03
CA LYS A 245 9.37 -0.82 14.78
C LYS A 245 10.01 0.55 14.53
N GLY A 246 10.06 0.99 13.28
CA GLY A 246 10.59 2.32 12.91
C GLY A 246 9.78 3.50 13.47
N LEU A 247 8.48 3.32 13.69
CA LEU A 247 7.58 4.31 14.29
C LEU A 247 7.53 4.22 15.83
N GLY A 248 8.08 3.17 16.43
CA GLY A 248 7.93 2.87 17.86
C GLY A 248 6.50 2.45 18.24
N ILE A 249 5.71 1.98 17.28
CA ILE A 249 4.39 1.42 17.51
C ILE A 249 4.54 0.05 18.17
N LYS A 250 3.81 -0.18 19.26
CA LYS A 250 3.92 -1.39 20.08
C LYS A 250 2.96 -2.51 19.70
N GLN A 251 1.93 -2.20 18.91
CA GLN A 251 0.87 -3.14 18.58
C GLN A 251 0.50 -3.01 17.11
N ILE A 252 0.37 -4.15 16.46
CA ILE A 252 -0.05 -4.30 15.07
C ILE A 252 -1.32 -5.13 15.08
N ILE A 253 -2.30 -4.75 14.26
CA ILE A 253 -3.48 -5.55 13.97
C ILE A 253 -3.42 -5.92 12.50
N VAL A 254 -3.57 -7.21 12.22
CA VAL A 254 -3.77 -7.76 10.86
C VAL A 254 -5.12 -8.47 10.88
N PRO A 255 -6.11 -8.05 10.08
CA PRO A 255 -7.40 -8.74 10.03
C PRO A 255 -7.25 -10.13 9.38
N PRO A 256 -8.17 -11.09 9.62
CA PRO A 256 -8.07 -12.44 9.07
C PRO A 256 -7.98 -12.51 7.53
N ALA A 257 -8.62 -11.56 6.84
CA ALA A 257 -8.62 -11.48 5.39
C ALA A 257 -8.08 -10.11 4.92
N PRO A 258 -6.77 -9.84 5.09
CA PRO A 258 -6.20 -8.51 4.90
C PRO A 258 -6.27 -8.04 3.45
N GLY A 259 -6.20 -8.96 2.48
CA GLY A 259 -6.31 -8.65 1.05
C GLY A 259 -7.67 -8.12 0.60
N VAL A 260 -8.72 -8.27 1.40
CA VAL A 260 -10.10 -7.84 1.06
C VAL A 260 -10.68 -6.85 2.09
N CYS A 261 -9.84 -6.25 2.93
CA CYS A 261 -10.31 -5.35 3.99
C CYS A 261 -11.06 -4.12 3.44
N SER A 262 -10.70 -3.61 2.26
CA SER A 262 -11.44 -2.52 1.61
C SER A 262 -12.86 -2.95 1.22
N ALA A 263 -13.04 -4.19 0.77
CA ALA A 263 -14.37 -4.73 0.47
C ALA A 263 -15.24 -4.89 1.72
N TYR A 264 -14.64 -5.13 2.89
CA TYR A 264 -15.36 -5.16 4.16
C TYR A 264 -15.85 -3.77 4.61
N GLY A 265 -15.17 -2.70 4.19
CA GLY A 265 -15.58 -1.32 4.49
C GLY A 265 -16.59 -0.74 3.49
N LEU A 266 -16.87 -1.45 2.39
CA LEU A 266 -18.00 -1.20 1.49
C LEU A 266 -19.28 -1.77 2.09
#